data_AF-A0A8J5BCC6-F1
#
_entry.id   AF-A0A8J5BCC6-F1
#
_cell.length_a   1.000
_cell.length_b   1.000
_cell.length_c   1.000
_cell.angle_alpha   90.00
_cell.angle_beta   90.00
_cell.angle_gamma   90.00
#
_symmetry.space_group_name_H-M   'P 1'
#
loop_
_entity.id
_entity.type
_entity.pdbx_description
1 polymer ?
#
loop_
_entity_poly.entity_id
_entity_poly.type
_entity_poly.pdbx_seq_one_letter_code
_entity_poly.pdbx_strand_id
1 'polypeptide(L)'
;MLQLQALWQRMLCMLLASGRSSIVVNFKKTSADDKLNLFNSLLKVYQEEVDNLTKRAKFGENSFLNIYQKLYEAPDPYPALASIADQDQKLSEIESENRKMKLELKEYRSEATHLRNQQATIRRLEERNRQLEQQMEEKVREIVEIKQRSLAEENQKTLEVLKERELLMQDQLRQAKESVINMQKLHEIAQSQLFELRTQSDPRSHINFSSSVEEESAAKEAEVNLLMDEVERAQTRLLSLEREKVTISSFAYFHSIPVVS
;
A
#
# COMPACT_ATOMS: atom_id res chain seq x y z
N MET A 1 -38.70 -19.45 118.78
CA MET A 1 -38.08 -20.58 118.05
C MET A 1 -38.18 -20.45 116.52
N LEU A 2 -39.37 -20.20 115.95
CA LEU A 2 -39.58 -20.15 114.49
C LEU A 2 -38.71 -19.13 113.72
N GLN A 3 -38.51 -17.92 114.26
CA GLN A 3 -37.66 -16.90 113.62
C GLN A 3 -36.17 -17.30 113.58
N LEU A 4 -35.68 -17.90 114.66
CA LEU A 4 -34.31 -18.45 114.73
C LEU A 4 -34.12 -19.56 113.70
N GLN A 5 -35.11 -20.45 113.55
CA GLN A 5 -35.06 -21.53 112.58
C GLN A 5 -35.11 -21.02 111.13
N ALA A 6 -35.89 -19.98 110.84
CA ALA A 6 -35.93 -19.33 109.53
C ALA A 6 -34.62 -18.61 109.19
N LEU A 7 -34.01 -17.91 110.16
CA LEU A 7 -32.69 -17.29 110.02
C LEU A 7 -31.63 -18.35 109.73
N TRP A 8 -31.67 -19.47 110.45
CA TRP A 8 -30.76 -20.59 110.26
C TRP A 8 -30.91 -21.24 108.87
N GLN A 9 -32.14 -21.41 108.40
CA GLN A 9 -32.44 -21.94 107.07
C GLN A 9 -31.91 -21.02 105.95
N ARG A 10 -32.10 -19.70 106.09
CA ARG A 10 -31.57 -18.70 105.14
C ARG A 10 -30.04 -18.67 105.13
N MET A 11 -29.42 -18.78 106.30
CA MET A 11 -27.98 -18.84 106.48
C MET A 11 -27.38 -20.08 105.78
N LEU A 12 -28.03 -21.24 105.95
CA LEU A 12 -27.67 -22.49 105.30
C LEU A 12 -27.81 -22.41 103.77
N CYS A 13 -28.92 -21.83 103.27
CA CYS A 13 -29.14 -21.65 101.83
C CYS A 13 -28.08 -20.74 101.18
N MET A 14 -27.70 -19.64 101.84
CA MET A 14 -26.63 -18.76 101.35
C MET A 14 -25.28 -19.48 101.24
N LEU A 15 -24.91 -20.25 102.27
CA LEU A 15 -23.64 -20.97 102.30
C LEU A 15 -23.62 -22.19 101.36
N LEU A 16 -24.78 -22.76 101.04
CA LEU A 16 -24.94 -23.77 99.99
C LEU A 16 -24.73 -23.16 98.60
N ALA A 17 -25.32 -21.99 98.32
CA ALA A 17 -25.18 -21.30 97.03
C ALA A 17 -23.75 -20.80 96.75
N SER A 18 -22.90 -20.69 97.78
CA SER A 18 -21.51 -20.28 97.67
C SER A 18 -20.49 -21.42 97.79
N GLY A 19 -20.94 -22.66 97.94
CA GLY A 19 -20.07 -23.83 98.09
C GLY A 19 -19.39 -23.97 99.46
N ARG A 20 -19.74 -23.14 100.46
CA ARG A 20 -19.14 -23.14 101.82
C ARG A 20 -19.96 -23.92 102.86
N SER A 21 -20.85 -24.80 102.43
CA SER A 21 -21.76 -25.58 103.29
C SER A 21 -21.04 -26.45 104.33
N SER A 22 -19.82 -26.89 104.05
CA SER A 22 -18.99 -27.73 104.93
C SER A 22 -18.74 -27.09 106.31
N ILE A 23 -18.65 -25.75 106.39
CA ILE A 23 -18.39 -25.00 107.63
C ILE A 23 -19.60 -25.10 108.57
N VAL A 24 -20.82 -25.07 108.02
CA VAL A 24 -22.07 -25.21 108.78
C VAL A 24 -22.27 -26.64 109.28
N VAL A 25 -21.90 -27.62 108.44
CA VAL A 25 -21.94 -29.04 108.80
C VAL A 25 -20.94 -29.34 109.92
N ASN A 26 -19.74 -28.76 109.87
CA ASN A 26 -18.73 -28.91 110.90
C ASN A 26 -19.16 -28.26 112.22
N PHE A 27 -19.75 -27.06 112.19
CA PHE A 27 -20.29 -26.39 113.39
C PHE A 27 -21.42 -27.19 114.09
N LYS A 28 -22.28 -27.89 113.32
CA LYS A 28 -23.33 -28.76 113.88
C LYS A 28 -22.77 -29.96 114.65
N LYS A 29 -21.61 -30.50 114.22
CA LYS A 29 -21.00 -31.73 114.75
C LYS A 29 -20.10 -31.51 115.98
N THR A 30 -19.76 -30.25 116.29
CA THR A 30 -18.91 -29.87 117.42
C THR A 30 -19.62 -30.03 118.78
N SER A 31 -18.86 -30.24 119.87
CA SER A 31 -19.37 -30.36 121.26
C SER A 31 -19.98 -29.03 121.77
N ALA A 32 -20.79 -29.06 122.84
CA ALA A 32 -21.48 -27.86 123.33
C ALA A 32 -20.53 -26.77 123.86
N ASP A 33 -19.40 -27.15 124.50
CA ASP A 33 -18.39 -26.22 125.02
C ASP A 33 -17.55 -25.57 123.91
N ASP A 34 -17.27 -26.31 122.82
CA ASP A 34 -16.47 -25.81 121.70
C ASP A 34 -17.28 -24.99 120.67
N LYS A 35 -18.62 -25.10 120.69
CA LYS A 35 -19.51 -24.34 119.80
C LYS A 35 -19.39 -22.84 120.00
N LEU A 36 -19.20 -22.36 121.24
CA LEU A 36 -19.05 -20.93 121.51
C LEU A 36 -17.78 -20.36 120.87
N ASN A 37 -16.69 -21.15 120.86
CA ASN A 37 -15.43 -20.76 120.23
C ASN A 37 -15.53 -20.72 118.70
N LEU A 38 -16.25 -21.67 118.10
CA LEU A 38 -16.42 -21.77 116.65
C LEU A 38 -17.49 -20.79 116.09
N PHE A 39 -18.37 -20.27 116.95
CA PHE A 39 -19.49 -19.42 116.56
C PHE A 39 -19.02 -18.08 115.98
N ASN A 40 -18.02 -17.46 116.60
CA ASN A 40 -17.43 -16.21 116.10
C ASN A 40 -16.80 -16.38 114.70
N SER A 41 -16.14 -17.52 114.46
CA SER A 41 -15.58 -17.86 113.14
C SER A 41 -16.68 -18.07 112.09
N LEU A 42 -17.74 -18.80 112.45
CA LEU A 42 -18.89 -19.02 111.56
C LEU A 42 -19.61 -17.72 111.20
N LEU A 43 -19.77 -16.82 112.16
CA LEU A 43 -20.40 -15.51 111.96
C LEU A 43 -19.57 -14.66 110.99
N LYS A 44 -18.24 -14.66 111.15
CA LYS A 44 -17.31 -13.97 110.24
C LYS A 44 -17.39 -14.51 108.80
N VAL A 45 -17.39 -15.83 108.61
CA VAL A 45 -17.54 -16.46 107.28
C VAL A 45 -18.88 -16.09 106.63
N TYR A 46 -19.96 -16.03 107.42
CA TYR A 46 -21.25 -15.62 106.91
C TYR A 46 -21.29 -14.14 106.52
N GLN A 47 -20.68 -13.27 107.32
CA GLN A 47 -20.54 -11.85 107.00
C GLN A 47 -19.76 -11.64 105.69
N GLU A 48 -18.63 -12.34 105.53
CA GLU A 48 -17.86 -12.34 104.29
C GLU A 48 -18.69 -12.84 103.09
N GLU A 49 -19.56 -13.84 103.28
CA GLU A 49 -20.44 -14.32 102.21
C GLU A 49 -21.50 -13.30 101.83
N VAL A 50 -22.13 -12.64 102.80
CA VAL A 50 -23.10 -11.56 102.56
C VAL A 50 -22.44 -10.40 101.80
N ASP A 51 -21.22 -10.02 102.16
CA ASP A 51 -20.46 -8.99 101.46
C ASP A 51 -20.11 -9.41 100.02
N ASN A 52 -19.72 -10.67 99.82
CA ASN A 52 -19.42 -11.21 98.48
C ASN A 52 -20.66 -11.27 97.59
N LEU A 53 -21.81 -11.69 98.13
CA LEU A 53 -23.08 -11.66 97.42
C LEU A 53 -23.47 -10.24 97.04
N THR A 54 -23.29 -9.29 97.95
CA THR A 54 -23.56 -7.87 97.68
C THR A 54 -22.63 -7.31 96.60
N LYS A 55 -21.33 -7.64 96.64
CA LYS A 55 -20.37 -7.25 95.59
C LYS A 55 -20.73 -7.87 94.24
N ARG A 56 -21.09 -9.16 94.20
CA ARG A 56 -21.48 -9.86 92.97
C ARG A 56 -22.77 -9.30 92.37
N ALA A 57 -23.75 -8.99 93.21
CA ALA A 57 -25.00 -8.35 92.79
C ALA A 57 -24.73 -6.97 92.18
N LYS A 58 -23.96 -6.12 92.88
CA LYS A 58 -23.54 -4.81 92.36
C LYS A 58 -22.74 -4.92 91.07
N PHE A 59 -21.85 -5.90 90.96
CA PHE A 59 -21.08 -6.14 89.74
C PHE A 59 -21.99 -6.50 88.57
N GLY A 60 -22.91 -7.45 88.76
CA GLY A 60 -23.87 -7.85 87.73
C GLY A 60 -24.74 -6.70 87.25
N GLU A 61 -25.26 -5.89 88.17
CA GLU A 61 -26.07 -4.71 87.86
C GLU A 61 -25.25 -3.65 87.09
N ASN A 62 -24.03 -3.35 87.53
CA ASN A 62 -23.14 -2.42 86.82
C ASN A 62 -22.75 -2.96 85.43
N SER A 63 -22.46 -4.25 85.29
CA SER A 63 -22.15 -4.86 83.99
C SER A 63 -23.35 -4.78 83.04
N PHE A 64 -24.55 -5.06 83.53
CA PHE A 64 -25.78 -4.94 82.75
C PHE A 64 -26.00 -3.51 82.27
N LEU A 65 -25.91 -2.52 83.17
CA LEU A 65 -26.10 -1.11 82.83
C LEU A 65 -25.04 -0.61 81.84
N ASN A 66 -23.78 -1.02 81.98
CA ASN A 66 -22.71 -0.67 81.06
C ASN A 66 -22.99 -1.18 79.63
N ILE A 67 -23.43 -2.43 79.51
CA ILE A 67 -23.81 -3.01 78.20
C ILE A 67 -25.04 -2.31 77.64
N TYR A 68 -26.06 -2.11 78.48
CA TYR A 68 -27.31 -1.44 78.08
C TYR A 68 -27.04 -0.02 77.57
N GLN A 69 -26.25 0.79 78.29
CA GLN A 69 -25.94 2.15 77.89
C GLN A 69 -25.22 2.19 76.54
N LYS A 70 -24.23 1.30 76.32
CA LYS A 70 -23.51 1.21 75.05
C LYS A 70 -24.40 0.82 73.87
N LEU A 71 -25.37 -0.08 74.08
CA LEU A 71 -26.33 -0.47 73.06
C LEU A 71 -27.39 0.60 72.80
N TYR A 72 -27.80 1.32 73.84
CA TYR A 72 -28.79 2.39 73.75
C TYR A 72 -28.24 3.64 73.06
N GLU A 73 -26.98 3.99 73.32
CA GLU A 73 -26.28 5.10 72.67
C GLU A 73 -25.73 4.73 71.29
N ALA A 74 -25.74 3.44 70.91
CA ALA A 74 -25.26 3.01 69.61
C ALA A 74 -26.13 3.61 68.50
N PRO A 75 -25.51 4.18 67.45
CA PRO A 75 -26.24 4.66 66.30
C PRO A 75 -26.95 3.49 65.59
N ASP A 76 -28.07 3.79 64.93
CA ASP A 76 -28.78 2.83 64.09
C ASP A 76 -27.81 2.23 63.04
N PRO A 77 -27.68 0.90 62.93
CA PRO A 77 -26.83 0.26 61.93
C PRO A 77 -27.40 0.32 60.51
N TYR A 78 -28.70 0.55 60.34
CA TYR A 78 -29.36 0.50 59.03
C TYR A 78 -28.74 1.46 57.99
N PRO A 79 -28.46 2.75 58.29
CA PRO A 79 -27.85 3.66 57.32
C PRO A 79 -26.46 3.20 56.84
N ALA A 80 -25.65 2.61 57.74
CA ALA A 80 -24.34 2.08 57.37
C ALA A 80 -24.47 0.86 56.44
N LEU A 81 -25.41 -0.05 56.73
CA LEU A 81 -25.68 -1.21 55.89
C LEU A 81 -26.25 -0.83 54.52
N ALA A 82 -27.17 0.15 54.47
CA ALA A 82 -27.71 0.67 53.23
C ALA A 82 -26.61 1.30 52.36
N SER A 83 -25.71 2.09 52.96
CA SER A 83 -24.57 2.66 52.23
C SER A 83 -23.62 1.60 51.68
N ILE A 84 -23.39 0.51 52.42
CA ILE A 84 -22.53 -0.59 51.95
C ILE A 84 -23.19 -1.30 50.76
N ALA A 85 -24.50 -1.56 50.84
CA ALA A 85 -25.23 -2.18 49.73
C ALA A 85 -25.18 -1.33 48.45
N ASP A 86 -25.36 -0.01 48.57
CA ASP A 86 -25.25 0.92 47.45
C ASP A 86 -23.82 0.97 46.87
N GLN A 87 -22.80 0.88 47.73
CA GLN A 87 -21.39 0.84 47.30
C GLN A 87 -21.05 -0.47 46.59
N ASP A 88 -21.53 -1.60 47.10
CA ASP A 88 -21.35 -2.91 46.47
C ASP A 88 -21.99 -2.96 45.07
N GLN A 89 -23.17 -2.36 44.91
CA GLN A 89 -23.80 -2.25 43.60
C GLN A 89 -22.93 -1.43 42.63
N LYS A 90 -22.45 -0.25 43.04
CA LYS A 90 -21.56 0.59 42.22
C LYS A 90 -20.24 -0.11 41.89
N LEU A 91 -19.68 -0.84 42.84
CA LEU A 91 -18.47 -1.65 42.60
C LEU A 91 -18.71 -2.71 41.54
N SER A 92 -19.84 -3.42 41.60
CA SER A 92 -20.20 -4.43 40.59
C SER A 92 -20.35 -3.83 39.19
N GLU A 93 -20.98 -2.66 39.08
CA GLU A 93 -21.12 -1.91 37.82
C GLU A 93 -19.74 -1.52 37.26
N ILE A 94 -18.89 -0.90 38.09
CA ILE A 94 -17.52 -0.49 37.70
C ILE A 94 -16.68 -1.71 37.30
N GLU A 95 -16.77 -2.83 38.01
CA GLU A 95 -16.05 -4.05 37.64
C GLU A 95 -16.51 -4.60 36.29
N SER A 96 -17.82 -4.56 36.02
CA SER A 96 -18.39 -4.97 34.74
C SER A 96 -17.87 -4.11 33.59
N GLU A 97 -17.87 -2.79 33.76
CA GLU A 97 -17.32 -1.86 32.78
C GLU A 97 -15.82 -2.06 32.59
N ASN A 98 -15.06 -2.25 33.67
CA ASN A 98 -13.62 -2.52 33.61
C ASN A 98 -13.32 -3.81 32.84
N ARG A 99 -14.14 -4.86 33.02
CA ARG A 99 -14.06 -6.11 32.25
C ARG A 99 -14.33 -5.87 30.76
N LYS A 100 -15.36 -5.09 30.41
CA LYS A 100 -15.68 -4.73 29.02
C LYS A 100 -14.55 -3.93 28.36
N MET A 101 -14.07 -2.87 29.02
CA MET A 101 -12.96 -2.05 28.51
C MET A 101 -11.68 -2.86 28.31
N LYS A 102 -11.38 -3.82 29.19
CA LYS A 102 -10.23 -4.74 29.02
C LYS A 102 -10.39 -5.64 27.80
N LEU A 103 -11.60 -6.08 27.48
CA LEU A 103 -11.89 -6.88 26.30
C LEU A 103 -11.67 -6.05 25.03
N GLU A 104 -12.28 -4.87 24.97
CA GLU A 104 -12.13 -3.93 23.84
C GLU A 104 -10.67 -3.56 23.61
N LEU A 105 -9.91 -3.27 24.68
CA LEU A 105 -8.47 -3.01 24.56
C LEU A 105 -7.68 -4.20 24.00
N LYS A 106 -8.09 -5.43 24.33
CA LYS A 106 -7.46 -6.64 23.78
C LYS A 106 -7.77 -6.80 22.30
N GLU A 107 -9.01 -6.52 21.89
CA GLU A 107 -9.45 -6.54 20.49
C GLU A 107 -8.71 -5.47 19.67
N TYR A 108 -8.68 -4.22 20.13
CA TYR A 108 -7.92 -3.16 19.46
C TYR A 108 -6.42 -3.47 19.36
N ARG A 109 -5.82 -4.10 20.37
CA ARG A 109 -4.42 -4.56 20.29
C ARG A 109 -4.24 -5.65 19.24
N SER A 110 -5.18 -6.58 19.14
CA SER A 110 -5.15 -7.62 18.10
C SER A 110 -5.30 -7.02 16.71
N GLU A 111 -6.23 -6.08 16.53
CA GLU A 111 -6.45 -5.40 15.26
C GLU A 111 -5.22 -4.56 14.85
N ALA A 112 -4.61 -3.84 15.80
CA ALA A 112 -3.40 -3.07 15.53
C ALA A 112 -2.22 -3.96 15.06
N THR A 113 -2.07 -5.17 15.63
CA THR A 113 -1.04 -6.10 15.15
C THR A 113 -1.38 -6.64 13.76
N HIS A 114 -2.65 -6.94 13.48
CA HIS A 114 -3.12 -7.35 12.15
C HIS A 114 -2.88 -6.27 11.09
N LEU A 115 -3.24 -5.01 11.40
CA LEU A 115 -3.00 -3.86 10.52
C LEU A 115 -1.51 -3.65 10.24
N ARG A 116 -0.65 -3.80 11.25
CA ARG A 116 0.81 -3.70 11.06
C ARG A 116 1.34 -4.79 10.11
N ASN A 117 0.81 -6.02 10.21
CA ASN A 117 1.17 -7.12 9.32
C ASN A 117 0.69 -6.86 7.88
N GLN A 118 -0.54 -6.35 7.71
CA GLN A 118 -1.05 -5.93 6.41
C GLN A 118 -0.19 -4.82 5.80
N GLN A 119 0.19 -3.80 6.59
CA GLN A 119 1.03 -2.70 6.13
C GLN A 119 2.42 -3.18 5.68
N ALA A 120 3.00 -4.18 6.35
CA ALA A 120 4.23 -4.81 5.89
C ALA A 120 4.06 -5.53 4.54
N THR A 121 2.91 -6.16 4.32
CA THR A 121 2.59 -6.84 3.05
C THR A 121 2.40 -5.83 1.92
N ILE A 122 1.66 -4.74 2.17
CA ILE A 122 1.47 -3.65 1.21
C ILE A 122 2.81 -3.07 0.77
N ARG A 123 3.71 -2.75 1.70
CA ARG A 123 5.06 -2.25 1.37
C ARG A 123 5.86 -3.20 0.48
N ARG A 124 5.78 -4.52 0.72
CA ARG A 124 6.45 -5.53 -0.13
C ARG A 124 5.84 -5.58 -1.54
N LEU A 125 4.52 -5.44 -1.65
CA LEU A 125 3.83 -5.43 -2.93
C LEU A 125 4.12 -4.15 -3.71
N GLU A 126 4.12 -2.99 -3.06
CA GLU A 126 4.50 -1.71 -3.66
C GLU A 126 5.93 -1.74 -4.20
N GLU A 127 6.88 -2.27 -3.41
CA GLU A 127 8.27 -2.42 -3.83
C GLU A 127 8.39 -3.36 -5.05
N ARG A 128 7.68 -4.51 -5.04
CA ARG A 128 7.66 -5.42 -6.18
C ARG A 128 7.06 -4.77 -7.43
N ASN A 129 6.04 -3.94 -7.27
CA ASN A 129 5.40 -3.24 -8.39
C ASN A 129 6.35 -2.20 -8.99
N ARG A 130 7.02 -1.41 -8.15
CA ARG A 130 8.08 -0.47 -8.60
C ARG A 130 9.20 -1.18 -9.36
N GLN A 131 9.65 -2.34 -8.88
CA GLN A 131 10.67 -3.14 -9.57
C GLN A 131 10.18 -3.63 -10.94
N LEU A 132 8.93 -4.07 -11.05
CA LEU A 132 8.34 -4.49 -12.32
C LEU A 132 8.18 -3.32 -13.30
N GLU A 133 7.78 -2.15 -12.81
CA GLU A 133 7.69 -0.92 -13.60
C GLU A 133 9.07 -0.52 -14.14
N GLN A 134 10.11 -0.51 -13.30
CA GLN A 134 11.48 -0.21 -13.72
C GLN A 134 12.01 -1.22 -14.75
N GLN A 135 11.76 -2.52 -14.54
CA GLN A 135 12.15 -3.56 -15.49
C GLN A 135 11.41 -3.42 -16.83
N MET A 136 10.14 -3.02 -16.82
CA MET A 136 9.39 -2.77 -18.04
C MET A 136 9.96 -1.56 -18.78
N GLU A 137 10.23 -0.48 -18.07
CA GLU A 137 10.77 0.75 -18.65
C GLU A 137 12.16 0.52 -19.27
N GLU A 138 13.01 -0.27 -18.61
CA GLU A 138 14.32 -0.67 -19.14
C GLU A 138 14.19 -1.56 -20.39
N LYS A 139 13.29 -2.54 -20.39
CA LYS A 139 13.01 -3.36 -21.58
C LYS A 139 12.47 -2.53 -22.75
N VAL A 140 11.58 -1.58 -22.48
CA VAL A 140 11.06 -0.68 -23.51
C VAL A 140 12.17 0.19 -24.08
N ARG A 141 13.03 0.77 -23.22
CA ARG A 141 14.22 1.52 -23.67
C ARG A 141 15.11 0.67 -24.56
N GLU A 142 15.43 -0.56 -24.15
CA GLU A 142 16.27 -1.48 -24.92
C GLU A 142 15.66 -1.82 -26.28
N ILE A 143 14.35 -2.14 -26.32
CA ILE A 143 13.64 -2.42 -27.58
C ILE A 143 13.65 -1.21 -28.51
N VAL A 144 13.41 0.00 -27.99
CA VAL A 144 13.42 1.24 -28.78
C VAL A 144 14.83 1.50 -29.32
N GLU A 145 15.88 1.34 -28.51
CA GLU A 145 17.26 1.47 -28.98
C GLU A 145 17.61 0.48 -30.08
N ILE A 146 17.26 -0.80 -29.90
CA ILE A 146 17.48 -1.84 -30.92
C ILE A 146 16.74 -1.48 -32.21
N LYS A 147 15.48 -1.04 -32.10
CA LYS A 147 14.67 -0.68 -33.26
C LYS A 147 15.21 0.55 -33.98
N GLN A 148 15.69 1.55 -33.23
CA GLN A 148 16.30 2.75 -33.78
C GLN A 148 17.59 2.41 -34.53
N ARG A 149 18.46 1.56 -33.96
CA ARG A 149 19.68 1.08 -34.63
C ARG A 149 19.34 0.30 -35.90
N SER A 150 18.39 -0.64 -35.82
CA SER A 150 17.94 -1.42 -36.97
C SER A 150 17.36 -0.55 -38.09
N LEU A 151 16.57 0.48 -37.74
CA LEU A 151 16.00 1.40 -38.71
C LEU A 151 17.08 2.28 -39.35
N ALA A 152 18.05 2.74 -38.56
CA ALA A 152 19.19 3.50 -39.07
C ALA A 152 20.02 2.66 -40.05
N GLU A 153 20.29 1.39 -39.74
CA GLU A 153 20.98 0.45 -40.64
C GLU A 153 20.20 0.20 -41.94
N GLU A 154 18.88 0.03 -41.87
CA GLU A 154 18.02 -0.16 -43.04
C GLU A 154 17.96 1.10 -43.93
N ASN A 155 17.83 2.28 -43.32
CA ASN A 155 17.88 3.55 -44.03
C ASN A 155 19.24 3.77 -44.70
N GLN A 156 20.34 3.44 -44.02
CA GLN A 156 21.69 3.55 -44.58
C GLN A 156 21.85 2.65 -45.81
N LYS A 157 21.44 1.38 -45.73
CA LYS A 157 21.46 0.46 -46.87
C LYS A 157 20.59 0.97 -48.03
N THR A 158 19.41 1.48 -47.73
CA THR A 158 18.50 2.04 -48.73
C THR A 158 19.12 3.25 -49.42
N LEU A 159 19.78 4.14 -48.67
CA LEU A 159 20.51 5.28 -49.21
C LEU A 159 21.67 4.86 -50.12
N GLU A 160 22.42 3.83 -49.74
CA GLU A 160 23.51 3.30 -50.56
C GLU A 160 22.98 2.77 -51.90
N VAL A 161 21.92 1.96 -51.88
CA VAL A 161 21.27 1.45 -53.11
C VAL A 161 20.73 2.58 -53.98
N LEU A 162 20.11 3.60 -53.37
CA LEU A 162 19.61 4.77 -54.11
C LEU A 162 20.75 5.58 -54.76
N LYS A 163 21.88 5.74 -54.05
CA LYS A 163 23.07 6.41 -54.61
C LYS A 163 23.66 5.64 -55.77
N GLU A 164 23.79 4.32 -55.67
CA GLU A 164 24.26 3.48 -56.77
C GLU A 164 23.33 3.56 -57.98
N ARG A 165 22.00 3.50 -57.76
CA ARG A 165 21.01 3.68 -58.83
C ARG A 165 21.08 5.07 -59.44
N GLU A 166 21.26 6.11 -58.64
CA GLU A 166 21.41 7.48 -59.14
C GLU A 166 22.65 7.60 -60.04
N LEU A 167 23.80 7.05 -59.63
CA LEU A 167 25.01 7.06 -60.43
C LEU A 167 24.82 6.33 -61.77
N LEU A 168 24.18 5.16 -61.77
CA LEU A 168 23.88 4.42 -63.00
C LEU A 168 22.96 5.23 -63.93
N MET A 169 21.91 5.84 -63.39
CA MET A 169 20.98 6.69 -64.16
C MET A 169 21.68 7.94 -64.70
N GLN A 170 22.59 8.54 -63.94
CA GLN A 170 23.40 9.67 -64.39
C GLN A 170 24.30 9.27 -65.57
N ASP A 171 24.90 8.09 -65.52
CA ASP A 171 25.72 7.58 -66.62
C ASP A 171 24.87 7.28 -67.88
N GLN A 172 23.72 6.63 -67.71
CA GLN A 172 22.78 6.40 -68.81
C GLN A 172 22.30 7.71 -69.44
N LEU A 173 21.99 8.72 -68.62
CA LEU A 173 21.60 10.03 -69.11
C LEU A 173 22.74 10.70 -69.89
N ARG A 174 23.98 10.58 -69.42
CA ARG A 174 25.16 11.08 -70.13
C ARG A 174 25.31 10.41 -71.49
N GLN A 175 25.25 9.07 -71.55
CA GLN A 175 25.33 8.32 -72.80
C GLN A 175 24.19 8.69 -73.77
N ALA A 176 22.95 8.82 -73.27
CA ALA A 176 21.81 9.23 -74.09
C ALA A 176 21.98 10.67 -74.62
N LYS A 177 22.49 11.60 -73.81
CA LYS A 177 22.82 12.97 -74.22
C LYS A 177 23.87 12.99 -75.33
N GLU A 178 24.95 12.24 -75.16
CA GLU A 178 25.99 12.11 -76.16
C GLU A 178 25.45 11.52 -77.47
N SER A 179 24.58 10.50 -77.39
CA SER A 179 23.91 9.93 -78.55
C SER A 179 23.02 10.95 -79.28
N VAL A 180 22.22 11.73 -78.56
CA VAL A 180 21.39 12.80 -79.16
C VAL A 180 22.27 13.85 -79.84
N ILE A 181 23.34 14.30 -79.19
CA ILE A 181 24.29 15.28 -79.77
C ILE A 181 24.92 14.71 -81.05
N ASN A 182 25.31 13.43 -81.05
CA ASN A 182 25.87 12.78 -82.22
C ASN A 182 24.84 12.68 -83.36
N MET A 183 23.60 12.30 -83.06
CA MET A 183 22.51 12.24 -84.04
C MET A 183 22.16 13.63 -84.59
N GLN A 184 22.15 14.67 -83.75
CA GLN A 184 21.95 16.05 -84.17
C GLN A 184 23.05 16.52 -85.13
N LYS A 185 24.32 16.23 -84.83
CA LYS A 185 25.43 16.53 -85.74
C LYS A 185 25.30 15.80 -87.08
N LEU A 186 24.96 14.50 -87.05
CA LEU A 186 24.73 13.73 -88.28
C LEU A 186 23.57 14.31 -89.09
N HIS A 187 22.49 14.70 -88.42
CA HIS A 187 21.35 15.35 -89.04
C HIS A 187 21.71 16.71 -89.65
N GLU A 188 22.47 17.56 -88.96
CA GLU A 188 22.97 18.84 -89.47
C GLU A 188 23.86 18.64 -90.72
N ILE A 189 24.76 17.65 -90.70
CA ILE A 189 25.62 17.31 -91.84
C ILE A 189 24.77 16.82 -93.03
N ALA A 190 23.79 15.95 -92.78
CA ALA A 190 22.91 15.46 -93.83
C ALA A 190 22.01 16.57 -94.40
N GLN A 191 21.52 17.48 -93.56
CA GLN A 191 20.79 18.68 -93.98
C GLN A 191 21.66 19.62 -94.82
N SER A 192 22.92 19.86 -94.43
CA SER A 192 23.82 20.71 -95.22
C SER A 192 24.16 20.08 -96.56
N GLN A 193 24.38 18.76 -96.61
CA GLN A 193 24.58 18.01 -97.86
C GLN A 193 23.36 18.09 -98.80
N LEU A 194 22.13 17.95 -98.25
CA LEU A 194 20.90 18.17 -99.02
C LEU A 194 20.80 19.60 -99.58
N PHE A 195 21.16 20.60 -98.77
CA PHE A 195 21.17 21.98 -99.19
C PHE A 195 22.21 22.23 -100.30
N GLU A 196 23.39 21.62 -100.22
CA GLU A 196 24.42 21.66 -101.27
C GLU A 196 23.95 21.00 -102.57
N LEU A 197 23.34 19.82 -102.51
CA LEU A 197 22.74 19.15 -103.68
C LEU A 197 21.62 20.00 -104.32
N ARG A 198 20.81 20.66 -103.49
CA ARG A 198 19.73 21.57 -103.93
C ARG A 198 20.25 22.89 -104.52
N THR A 199 21.44 23.33 -104.14
CA THR A 199 22.06 24.57 -104.67
C THR A 199 22.95 24.31 -105.88
N GLN A 200 23.58 23.12 -105.98
CA GLN A 200 24.30 22.67 -107.18
C GLN A 200 23.34 22.31 -108.34
N SER A 201 22.07 22.02 -108.03
CA SER A 201 20.99 21.93 -109.01
C SER A 201 20.48 23.33 -109.41
N ASP A 202 21.37 24.10 -110.05
CA ASP A 202 21.04 25.41 -110.61
C ASP A 202 20.06 25.25 -111.81
N PRO A 203 18.90 25.94 -111.88
CA PRO A 203 17.83 25.64 -112.86
C PRO A 203 18.14 26.01 -114.32
N ARG A 204 19.41 26.21 -114.70
CA ARG A 204 19.78 26.84 -115.97
C ARG A 204 20.73 26.03 -116.87
N SER A 205 21.16 24.83 -116.47
CA SER A 205 21.86 23.91 -117.37
C SER A 205 21.45 22.45 -117.12
N HIS A 206 21.36 21.67 -118.21
CA HIS A 206 21.12 20.21 -118.29
C HIS A 206 19.68 19.70 -118.43
N ILE A 207 19.26 19.54 -119.69
CA ILE A 207 18.01 18.89 -120.13
C ILE A 207 18.10 17.34 -120.14
N ASN A 208 19.25 16.71 -119.83
CA ASN A 208 19.43 15.24 -120.00
C ASN A 208 20.00 14.47 -118.79
N PHE A 209 19.98 15.02 -117.56
CA PHE A 209 20.48 14.31 -116.35
C PHE A 209 19.62 14.52 -115.08
N SER A 210 18.46 15.19 -115.18
CA SER A 210 17.67 15.64 -114.01
C SER A 210 17.05 14.51 -113.18
N SER A 211 16.65 13.39 -113.76
CA SER A 211 15.94 12.33 -113.01
C SER A 211 16.82 11.65 -111.96
N SER A 212 18.12 11.49 -112.22
CA SER A 212 19.07 10.85 -111.29
C SER A 212 19.34 11.72 -110.07
N VAL A 213 19.45 13.04 -110.26
CA VAL A 213 19.75 14.00 -109.18
C VAL A 213 18.49 14.26 -108.33
N GLU A 214 17.31 14.27 -108.95
CA GLU A 214 16.04 14.34 -108.24
C GLU A 214 15.76 13.07 -107.41
N GLU A 215 16.07 11.88 -107.93
CA GLU A 215 15.92 10.62 -107.20
C GLU A 215 16.93 10.51 -106.04
N GLU A 216 18.17 10.97 -106.23
CA GLU A 216 19.18 11.05 -105.17
C GLU A 216 18.79 12.09 -104.09
N SER A 217 18.25 13.24 -104.49
CA SER A 217 17.73 14.25 -103.55
C SER A 217 16.53 13.73 -102.76
N ALA A 218 15.60 13.01 -103.40
CA ALA A 218 14.43 12.44 -102.73
C ALA A 218 14.81 11.31 -101.76
N ALA A 219 15.79 10.47 -102.12
CA ALA A 219 16.33 9.44 -101.22
C ALA A 219 17.01 10.05 -99.99
N LYS A 220 17.78 11.14 -100.19
CA LYS A 220 18.44 11.88 -99.10
C LYS A 220 17.44 12.63 -98.21
N GLU A 221 16.36 13.16 -98.79
CA GLU A 221 15.26 13.77 -98.03
C GLU A 221 14.54 12.74 -97.14
N ALA A 222 14.29 11.53 -97.66
CA ALA A 222 13.76 10.43 -96.87
C ALA A 222 14.72 10.01 -95.73
N GLU A 223 16.03 9.98 -95.99
CA GLU A 223 17.05 9.72 -94.97
C GLU A 223 17.07 10.79 -93.87
N VAL A 224 16.99 12.07 -94.23
CA VAL A 224 16.93 13.19 -93.27
C VAL A 224 15.66 13.15 -92.42
N ASN A 225 14.52 12.80 -93.00
CA ASN A 225 13.27 12.63 -92.26
C ASN A 225 13.34 11.46 -91.27
N LEU A 226 13.94 10.33 -91.67
CA LEU A 226 14.16 9.19 -90.76
C LEU A 226 15.12 9.55 -89.61
N LEU A 227 16.18 10.32 -89.89
CA LEU A 227 17.09 10.81 -88.86
C LEU A 227 16.41 11.81 -87.91
N MET A 228 15.49 12.64 -88.41
CA MET A 228 14.68 13.56 -87.59
C MET A 228 13.77 12.80 -86.62
N ASP A 229 13.04 11.79 -87.10
CA ASP A 229 12.20 10.92 -86.27
C ASP A 229 13.02 10.21 -85.18
N GLU A 230 14.24 9.75 -85.50
CA GLU A 230 15.11 9.09 -84.54
C GLU A 230 15.66 10.08 -83.49
N VAL A 231 15.96 11.33 -83.88
CA VAL A 231 16.32 12.41 -82.95
C VAL A 231 15.16 12.72 -81.99
N GLU A 232 13.93 12.84 -82.47
CA GLU A 232 12.76 13.11 -81.63
C GLU A 232 12.47 11.97 -80.64
N ARG A 233 12.61 10.72 -81.07
CA ARG A 233 12.50 9.54 -80.18
C ARG A 233 13.60 9.54 -79.11
N ALA A 234 14.84 9.82 -79.49
CA ALA A 234 15.96 9.89 -78.56
C ALA A 234 15.81 11.04 -77.54
N GLN A 235 15.31 12.20 -77.98
CA GLN A 235 14.99 13.34 -77.10
C GLN A 235 13.86 13.01 -76.11
N THR A 236 12.81 12.32 -76.56
CA THR A 236 11.71 11.88 -75.68
C THR A 236 12.22 10.92 -74.60
N ARG A 237 13.10 9.98 -74.97
CA ARG A 237 13.75 9.07 -74.03
C ARG A 237 14.61 9.82 -73.01
N LEU A 238 15.38 10.82 -73.45
CA LEU A 238 16.19 11.67 -72.57
C LEU A 238 15.33 12.38 -71.53
N LEU A 239 14.22 13.01 -71.93
CA LEU A 239 13.31 13.69 -71.00
C LEU A 239 12.69 12.75 -69.96
N SER A 240 12.37 11.51 -70.35
CA SER A 240 11.84 10.51 -69.41
C SER A 240 12.88 10.14 -68.33
N LEU A 241 14.14 9.94 -68.73
CA LEU A 241 15.24 9.63 -67.81
C LEU A 241 15.56 10.80 -66.86
N GLU A 242 15.46 12.05 -67.33
CA GLU A 242 15.65 13.23 -66.47
C GLU A 242 14.58 13.34 -65.38
N ARG A 243 13.31 13.04 -65.71
CA ARG A 243 12.21 13.03 -64.73
C ARG A 243 12.38 11.93 -63.69
N GLU A 244 12.80 10.74 -64.11
CA GLU A 244 13.04 9.62 -63.18
C GLU A 244 14.20 9.93 -62.23
N LYS A 245 15.29 10.55 -62.72
CA LYS A 245 16.41 11.01 -61.88
C LYS A 245 15.96 11.97 -60.78
N VAL A 246 15.15 12.98 -61.13
CA VAL A 246 14.65 13.97 -60.14
C VAL A 246 13.83 13.28 -59.06
N THR A 247 13.02 12.29 -59.44
CA THR A 247 12.19 11.52 -58.50
C THR A 247 13.05 10.73 -57.52
N ILE A 248 14.06 10.00 -58.01
CA ILE A 248 14.98 9.21 -57.17
C ILE A 248 15.80 10.12 -56.24
N SER A 249 16.29 11.25 -56.76
CA SER A 249 17.03 12.23 -55.97
C SER A 249 16.18 12.77 -54.81
N SER A 250 14.93 13.16 -55.09
CA SER A 250 14.00 13.63 -54.04
C SER A 250 13.73 12.58 -52.95
N PHE A 251 13.61 11.31 -53.35
CA PHE A 251 13.40 10.19 -52.44
C PHE A 251 14.63 9.93 -51.56
N ALA A 252 15.85 10.02 -52.12
CA ALA A 252 17.10 9.91 -51.38
C ALA A 252 17.32 11.06 -50.38
N TYR A 253 16.89 12.28 -50.71
CA TYR A 253 16.93 13.40 -49.78
C TYR A 253 16.04 13.17 -48.55
N PHE A 254 14.83 12.64 -48.73
CA PHE A 254 13.92 12.35 -47.62
C PHE A 254 14.48 11.29 -46.66
N HIS A 255 15.12 10.25 -47.20
CA HIS A 255 15.75 9.19 -46.41
C HIS A 255 17.08 9.60 -45.78
N SER A 256 17.69 10.70 -46.24
CA SER A 256 18.93 11.26 -45.68
C SER A 256 18.68 12.18 -44.48
N ILE A 257 17.41 12.54 -44.19
CA ILE A 257 17.08 13.35 -43.02
C ILE A 257 17.24 12.45 -41.79
N PRO A 258 18.12 12.80 -40.83
CA PRO A 258 18.25 12.02 -39.61
C PRO A 258 16.90 12.01 -38.89
N VAL A 259 16.45 10.81 -38.49
CA VAL A 259 15.30 10.64 -37.61
C VAL A 259 15.66 11.34 -36.30
N VAL A 260 15.16 12.56 -36.12
CA VAL A 260 15.39 13.37 -34.92
C VAL A 260 14.85 12.59 -33.72
N SER A 261 15.71 12.47 -32.69
CA SER A 261 15.46 11.80 -31.41
C SER A 261 14.31 12.39 -30.63
#